data_AF-A0A349DS33-F1
#
_entry.id   AF-A0A349DS33-F1
#
_cell.length_a   1.000
_cell.length_b   1.000
_cell.length_c   1.000
_cell.angle_alpha   90.00
_cell.angle_beta   90.00
_cell.angle_gamma   90.00
#
_symmetry.space_group_name_H-M   'P 1'
#
loop_
_entity.id
_entity.type
_entity.pdbx_description
1 polymer ?
#
loop_
_entity_poly.entity_id
_entity_poly.type
_entity_poly.pdbx_seq_one_letter_code
_entity_poly.pdbx_strand_id
1 'polypeptide(L)'
;MITKNLTHNHFLYTKEWESLAEIQHPQKNLVILERTITTDLQDFLFLLQKESQVPTIQETLPLHRIKSTFQQHLQKFYHLNVYGYQALIEDVYQLAQQFSQLVQQRTIKVYFTKIEDSMCRLFHTDANELRLLCTYWGKGTQWIDNQNIRPITHGANSNAERVKDLSKVFSVKPYDVAILKGALHDHIATNALMHRSPPLEKNECRLLLRLDIESTI
;
A
#
# COMPACT_ATOMS: atom_id res chain seq x y z
N MET A 1 13.89 16.80 8.26
CA MET A 1 13.34 18.07 7.73
C MET A 1 13.30 17.96 6.21
N ILE A 2 12.14 18.05 5.57
CA ILE A 2 12.02 18.08 4.09
C ILE A 2 12.18 19.54 3.67
N THR A 3 13.37 19.93 3.19
CA THR A 3 13.75 21.35 3.02
C THR A 3 13.48 21.96 1.64
N LYS A 4 13.15 21.18 0.61
CA LYS A 4 12.57 21.61 -0.69
C LYS A 4 12.66 20.41 -1.64
N ASN A 5 11.54 19.93 -2.20
CA ASN A 5 11.58 18.92 -3.28
C ASN A 5 11.47 19.59 -4.65
N LEU A 6 12.41 19.25 -5.53
CA LEU A 6 12.75 19.92 -6.80
C LEU A 6 12.20 19.21 -8.06
N THR A 7 11.31 18.23 -7.93
CA THR A 7 10.88 17.41 -9.08
C THR A 7 9.41 17.61 -9.41
N HIS A 8 9.14 18.14 -10.61
CA HIS A 8 7.86 17.92 -11.30
C HIS A 8 7.79 16.43 -11.69
N ASN A 9 6.62 15.78 -11.60
CA ASN A 9 6.40 14.37 -11.94
C ASN A 9 7.10 13.34 -11.03
N HIS A 10 6.97 13.51 -9.71
CA HIS A 10 7.52 12.58 -8.71
C HIS A 10 6.72 11.27 -8.53
N PHE A 11 5.69 11.06 -9.35
CA PHE A 11 4.93 9.82 -9.41
C PHE A 11 4.86 9.28 -10.85
N LEU A 12 4.44 8.03 -11.00
CA LEU A 12 4.19 7.38 -12.29
C LEU A 12 2.94 6.51 -12.18
N TYR A 13 2.03 6.61 -13.16
CA TYR A 13 1.00 5.61 -13.41
C TYR A 13 1.44 4.75 -14.59
N THR A 14 1.33 3.44 -14.47
CA THR A 14 1.72 2.48 -15.52
C THR A 14 0.74 1.31 -15.56
N LYS A 15 0.72 0.57 -16.67
CA LYS A 15 0.02 -0.72 -16.81
C LYS A 15 0.99 -1.90 -16.93
N GLU A 16 2.29 -1.61 -16.99
CA GLU A 16 3.35 -2.57 -17.20
C GLU A 16 4.07 -2.86 -15.87
N TRP A 17 4.27 -4.13 -15.55
CA TRP A 17 4.90 -4.57 -14.30
C TRP A 17 6.35 -4.11 -14.20
N GLU A 18 7.08 -4.15 -15.31
CA GLU A 18 8.49 -3.77 -15.41
C GLU A 18 8.71 -2.30 -15.04
N SER A 19 7.70 -1.45 -15.28
CA SER A 19 7.74 -0.04 -14.92
C SER A 19 7.69 0.21 -13.41
N LEU A 20 7.39 -0.80 -12.58
CA LEU A 20 7.50 -0.66 -11.12
C LEU A 20 8.95 -0.38 -10.67
N ALA A 21 9.95 -0.80 -11.46
CA ALA A 21 11.36 -0.53 -11.21
C ALA A 21 11.71 0.96 -11.24
N GLU A 22 10.88 1.79 -11.86
CA GLU A 22 11.04 3.25 -11.91
C GLU A 22 11.08 3.88 -10.50
N ILE A 23 10.55 3.20 -9.48
CA ILE A 23 10.63 3.67 -8.09
C ILE A 23 12.08 3.79 -7.60
N GLN A 24 13.03 3.07 -8.22
CA GLN A 24 14.46 3.17 -7.90
C GLN A 24 15.05 4.51 -8.36
N HIS A 25 14.42 5.23 -9.29
CA HIS A 25 14.88 6.56 -9.66
C HIS A 25 14.77 7.52 -8.47
N PRO A 26 15.81 8.31 -8.15
CA PRO A 26 15.79 9.20 -7.00
C PRO A 26 14.60 10.17 -6.99
N GLN A 27 14.12 10.57 -8.17
CA GLN A 27 13.04 11.53 -8.36
C GLN A 27 11.63 10.94 -8.25
N LYS A 28 11.48 9.62 -8.22
CA LYS A 28 10.18 8.93 -8.11
C LYS A 28 9.92 8.54 -6.67
N ASN A 29 8.87 9.09 -6.08
CA ASN A 29 8.44 8.79 -4.71
C ASN A 29 7.31 7.75 -4.70
N LEU A 30 6.63 7.58 -5.84
CA LEU A 30 5.45 6.75 -6.00
C LEU A 30 5.40 6.18 -7.43
N VAL A 31 5.18 4.87 -7.55
CA VAL A 31 4.78 4.24 -8.81
C VAL A 31 3.49 3.48 -8.56
N ILE A 32 2.49 3.67 -9.41
CA ILE A 32 1.19 3.02 -9.35
C ILE A 32 1.00 2.17 -10.60
N LEU A 33 0.84 0.86 -10.41
CA LEU A 33 0.40 -0.06 -11.44
C LEU A 33 -1.13 -0.10 -11.46
N GLU A 34 -1.72 0.43 -12.54
CA GLU A 34 -3.13 0.29 -12.86
C GLU A 34 -3.39 -1.12 -13.38
N ARG A 35 -4.31 -1.84 -12.74
CA ARG A 35 -4.62 -3.22 -13.12
C ARG A 35 -6.08 -3.56 -12.89
N THR A 36 -6.50 -4.64 -13.53
CA THR A 36 -7.81 -5.26 -13.33
C THR A 36 -7.65 -6.61 -12.66
N ILE A 37 -8.66 -7.03 -11.91
CA ILE A 37 -8.74 -8.37 -11.31
C ILE A 37 -9.91 -9.16 -11.89
N THR A 38 -9.84 -10.49 -11.80
CA THR A 38 -10.89 -11.39 -12.28
C THR A 38 -12.21 -11.18 -11.52
N THR A 39 -13.34 -11.50 -12.16
CA THR A 39 -14.66 -11.45 -11.52
C THR A 39 -14.71 -12.35 -10.28
N ASP A 40 -14.11 -13.54 -10.32
CA ASP A 40 -14.06 -14.42 -9.17
C ASP A 40 -13.38 -13.77 -7.95
N LEU A 41 -12.27 -13.06 -8.16
CA LEU A 41 -11.59 -12.35 -7.07
C LEU A 41 -12.44 -11.19 -6.55
N GLN A 42 -13.12 -10.44 -7.44
CA GLN A 42 -14.05 -9.38 -7.03
C GLN A 42 -15.18 -9.93 -6.14
N ASP A 43 -15.80 -11.04 -6.56
CA ASP A 43 -16.89 -11.68 -5.84
C ASP A 43 -16.44 -12.23 -4.48
N PHE A 44 -15.27 -12.87 -4.43
CA PHE A 44 -14.70 -13.34 -3.17
C PHE A 44 -14.42 -12.19 -2.20
N LEU A 45 -13.84 -11.08 -2.66
CA LEU A 45 -13.57 -9.91 -1.82
C LEU A 45 -14.86 -9.24 -1.33
N PHE A 46 -15.91 -9.19 -2.17
CA PHE A 46 -17.22 -8.69 -1.78
C PHE A 46 -17.88 -9.52 -0.66
N LEU A 47 -17.66 -10.84 -0.65
CA LEU A 47 -18.11 -11.72 0.43
C LEU A 47 -17.21 -11.60 1.66
N LEU A 48 -15.90 -11.68 1.48
CA LEU A 48 -14.91 -11.64 2.56
C LEU A 48 -15.01 -10.36 3.40
N GLN A 49 -15.28 -9.20 2.77
CA GLN A 49 -15.43 -7.93 3.50
C GLN A 49 -16.67 -7.89 4.41
N LYS A 50 -17.68 -8.73 4.17
CA LYS A 50 -18.87 -8.84 5.04
C LYS A 50 -18.61 -9.67 6.29
N GLU A 51 -17.55 -10.47 6.28
CA GLU A 51 -17.17 -11.31 7.41
C GLU A 51 -16.72 -10.44 8.58
N SER A 52 -17.25 -10.71 9.76
CA SER A 52 -16.97 -9.94 10.98
C SER A 52 -15.55 -10.17 11.52
N GLN A 53 -14.93 -11.30 11.19
CA GLN A 53 -13.61 -11.69 11.70
C GLN A 53 -12.70 -12.21 10.59
N VAL A 54 -12.19 -11.30 9.76
CA VAL A 54 -11.08 -11.58 8.85
C VAL A 54 -9.76 -11.51 9.63
N PRO A 55 -8.96 -12.59 9.69
CA PRO A 55 -7.74 -12.61 10.47
C PRO A 55 -6.71 -11.64 9.90
N THR A 56 -5.96 -11.00 10.79
CA THR A 56 -4.79 -10.21 10.40
C THR A 56 -3.60 -11.14 10.23
N ILE A 57 -2.97 -11.08 9.06
CA ILE A 57 -1.69 -11.73 8.78
C ILE A 57 -0.63 -10.64 8.95
N GLN A 58 0.29 -10.79 9.90
CA GLN A 58 1.40 -9.86 10.12
C GLN A 58 2.68 -10.63 10.42
N GLU A 59 3.40 -11.02 9.37
CA GLU A 59 4.52 -11.96 9.47
C GLU A 59 5.66 -11.56 8.51
N THR A 60 6.91 -11.80 8.89
CA THR A 60 8.04 -11.80 7.95
C THR A 60 8.14 -13.17 7.31
N LEU A 61 7.91 -13.26 6.00
CA LEU A 61 7.78 -14.53 5.29
C LEU A 61 8.81 -14.64 4.16
N PRO A 62 9.50 -15.78 4.01
CA PRO A 62 10.16 -16.09 2.75
C PRO A 62 9.12 -16.36 1.66
N LEU A 63 9.43 -16.02 0.40
CA LEU A 63 8.47 -16.13 -0.72
C LEU A 63 7.76 -17.48 -0.82
N HIS A 64 8.47 -18.59 -0.60
CA HIS A 64 7.91 -19.94 -0.70
C HIS A 64 6.85 -20.27 0.38
N ARG A 65 6.75 -19.47 1.45
CA ARG A 65 5.76 -19.64 2.54
C ARG A 65 4.50 -18.80 2.35
N ILE A 66 4.50 -17.81 1.46
CA ILE A 66 3.38 -16.86 1.34
C ILE A 66 2.07 -17.59 1.04
N LYS A 67 2.05 -18.48 0.04
CA LYS A 67 0.85 -19.22 -0.33
C LYS A 67 0.32 -20.07 0.84
N SER A 68 1.17 -20.85 1.49
CA SER A 68 0.75 -21.73 2.58
C SER A 68 0.31 -20.96 3.83
N THR A 69 0.93 -19.82 4.14
CA THR A 69 0.49 -18.93 5.22
C THR A 69 -0.89 -18.35 4.94
N PHE A 70 -1.13 -17.80 3.73
CA PHE A 70 -2.46 -17.29 3.38
C PHE A 70 -3.51 -18.39 3.35
N GLN A 71 -3.16 -19.58 2.85
CA GLN A 71 -4.06 -20.73 2.87
C GLN A 71 -4.46 -21.12 4.31
N GLN A 72 -3.51 -21.14 5.24
CA GLN A 72 -3.76 -21.47 6.64
C GLN A 72 -4.68 -20.43 7.30
N HIS A 73 -4.39 -19.13 7.14
CA HIS A 73 -5.16 -18.06 7.79
C HIS A 73 -6.56 -17.91 7.18
N LEU A 74 -6.70 -18.08 5.87
CA LEU A 74 -7.97 -17.83 5.17
C LEU A 74 -8.78 -19.11 4.91
N GLN A 75 -8.31 -20.28 5.35
CA GLN A 75 -8.94 -21.59 5.07
C GLN A 75 -10.45 -21.60 5.31
N LYS A 76 -10.90 -20.97 6.42
CA LYS A 76 -12.32 -20.92 6.79
C LYS A 76 -13.20 -20.21 5.76
N PHE A 77 -12.63 -19.37 4.89
CA PHE A 77 -13.36 -18.61 3.86
C PHE A 77 -13.35 -19.28 2.50
N TYR A 78 -12.66 -20.41 2.32
CA TYR A 78 -12.57 -21.13 1.05
C TYR A 78 -13.94 -21.38 0.41
N HIS A 79 -14.96 -21.63 1.23
CA HIS A 79 -16.33 -21.92 0.80
C HIS A 79 -17.09 -20.71 0.25
N LEU A 80 -16.63 -19.48 0.46
CA LEU A 80 -17.31 -18.27 -0.02
C LEU A 80 -17.26 -18.18 -1.55
N ASN A 81 -16.08 -18.43 -2.13
CA ASN A 81 -15.86 -18.58 -3.57
C ASN A 81 -14.49 -19.24 -3.76
N VAL A 82 -14.48 -20.48 -4.25
CA VAL A 82 -13.26 -21.29 -4.40
C VAL A 82 -12.26 -20.66 -5.37
N TYR A 83 -12.73 -20.18 -6.52
CA TYR A 83 -11.87 -19.60 -7.54
C TYR A 83 -11.32 -18.25 -7.09
N GLY A 84 -12.13 -17.41 -6.47
CA GLY A 84 -11.71 -16.11 -5.96
C GLY A 84 -10.77 -16.22 -4.75
N TYR A 85 -10.97 -17.23 -3.89
CA TYR A 85 -10.03 -17.57 -2.82
C TYR A 85 -8.65 -17.92 -3.38
N GLN A 86 -8.60 -18.81 -4.38
CA GLN A 86 -7.34 -19.17 -5.04
C GLN A 86 -6.71 -17.97 -5.74
N ALA A 87 -7.53 -17.15 -6.42
CA ALA A 87 -7.08 -15.94 -7.10
C ALA A 87 -6.46 -14.92 -6.14
N LEU A 88 -7.02 -14.71 -4.94
CA LEU A 88 -6.43 -13.80 -3.93
C LEU A 88 -5.04 -14.28 -3.52
N ILE A 89 -4.89 -15.58 -3.25
CA ILE A 89 -3.63 -16.16 -2.78
C ILE A 89 -2.57 -16.09 -3.87
N GLU A 90 -2.95 -16.36 -5.11
CA GLU A 90 -2.05 -16.18 -6.25
C GLU A 90 -1.64 -14.72 -6.41
N ASP A 91 -2.60 -13.80 -6.33
CA ASP A 91 -2.35 -12.37 -6.49
C ASP A 91 -1.37 -11.84 -5.44
N VAL A 92 -1.58 -12.17 -4.16
CA VAL A 92 -0.66 -11.79 -3.08
C VAL A 92 0.74 -12.37 -3.33
N TYR A 93 0.83 -13.62 -3.77
CA TYR A 93 2.12 -14.24 -4.08
C TYR A 93 2.83 -13.52 -5.24
N GLN A 94 2.13 -13.20 -6.33
CA GLN A 94 2.69 -12.47 -7.47
C GLN A 94 3.18 -11.08 -7.04
N LEU A 95 2.39 -10.34 -6.27
CA LEU A 95 2.80 -9.04 -5.73
C LEU A 95 4.05 -9.15 -4.86
N ALA A 96 4.10 -10.15 -3.98
CA ALA A 96 5.27 -10.37 -3.13
C ALA A 96 6.50 -10.80 -3.91
N GLN A 97 6.35 -11.63 -4.94
CA GLN A 97 7.44 -12.03 -5.83
C GLN A 97 8.02 -10.82 -6.57
N GLN A 98 7.17 -9.99 -7.18
CA GLN A 98 7.60 -8.78 -7.90
C GLN A 98 8.29 -7.79 -6.96
N PHE A 99 7.69 -7.56 -5.78
CA PHE A 99 8.28 -6.68 -4.77
C PHE A 99 9.63 -7.22 -4.26
N SER A 100 9.72 -8.52 -3.99
CA SER A 100 10.96 -9.19 -3.57
C SER A 100 12.08 -9.07 -4.60
N GLN A 101 11.78 -9.20 -5.90
CA GLN A 101 12.74 -8.98 -6.97
C GLN A 101 13.20 -7.52 -7.02
N LEU A 102 12.26 -6.59 -6.91
CA LEU A 102 12.54 -5.15 -6.92
C LEU A 102 13.46 -4.72 -5.78
N VAL A 103 13.25 -5.24 -4.57
CA VAL A 103 14.04 -4.89 -3.37
C VAL A 103 15.24 -5.83 -3.14
N GLN A 104 15.39 -6.87 -3.97
CA GLN A 104 16.43 -7.88 -3.88
C GLN A 104 16.48 -8.62 -2.52
N GLN A 105 15.34 -8.83 -1.88
CA GLN A 105 15.22 -9.55 -0.60
C GLN A 105 14.41 -10.83 -0.75
N ARG A 106 14.85 -11.93 -0.12
CA ARG A 106 14.14 -13.23 -0.17
C ARG A 106 12.99 -13.35 0.82
N THR A 107 12.98 -12.48 1.82
CA THR A 107 12.00 -12.37 2.90
C THR A 107 11.31 -11.01 2.81
N ILE A 108 10.00 -10.98 3.03
CA ILE A 108 9.18 -9.77 2.96
C ILE A 108 8.30 -9.72 4.20
N LYS A 109 8.15 -8.53 4.79
CA LYS A 109 7.19 -8.30 5.87
C LYS A 109 5.81 -8.14 5.23
N VAL A 110 4.92 -9.08 5.50
CA VAL A 110 3.55 -9.10 4.98
C VAL A 110 2.60 -8.62 6.06
N TYR A 111 1.70 -7.70 5.67
CA TYR A 111 0.57 -7.28 6.48
C TYR A 111 -0.70 -7.32 5.63
N PHE A 112 -1.62 -8.23 5.94
CA PHE A 112 -2.96 -8.30 5.34
C PHE A 112 -4.00 -8.22 6.44
N THR A 113 -4.96 -7.31 6.31
CA THR A 113 -5.96 -7.09 7.36
C THR A 113 -7.26 -6.51 6.81
N LYS A 114 -8.33 -6.66 7.60
CA LYS A 114 -9.56 -5.87 7.47
C LYS A 114 -9.51 -4.72 8.47
N ILE A 115 -9.54 -3.49 7.96
CA ILE A 115 -9.54 -2.26 8.75
C ILE A 115 -10.97 -1.73 8.83
N GLU A 116 -11.48 -1.59 10.04
CA GLU A 116 -12.83 -1.05 10.32
C GLU A 116 -12.75 0.25 11.16
N ASP A 117 -11.57 0.58 11.68
CA ASP A 117 -11.28 1.83 12.40
C ASP A 117 -10.13 2.61 11.74
N SER A 118 -10.30 3.92 11.60
CA SER A 118 -9.27 4.79 10.99
C SER A 118 -8.39 5.43 12.06
N MET A 119 -7.19 4.89 12.26
CA MET A 119 -6.15 5.43 13.14
C MET A 119 -5.27 6.50 12.44
N CYS A 120 -4.84 6.27 11.19
CA CYS A 120 -3.92 7.17 10.48
C CYS A 120 -4.65 8.24 9.64
N ARG A 121 -5.30 9.21 10.31
CA ARG A 121 -6.10 10.26 9.63
C ARG A 121 -5.26 11.42 9.09
N LEU A 122 -4.05 11.60 9.59
CA LEU A 122 -3.15 12.68 9.18
C LEU A 122 -2.25 12.22 8.03
N PHE A 123 -2.00 13.11 7.07
CA PHE A 123 -0.96 12.92 6.08
C PHE A 123 0.41 12.82 6.77
N HIS A 124 1.14 11.76 6.45
CA HIS A 124 2.42 11.41 7.05
C HIS A 124 3.33 10.74 6.03
N THR A 125 4.57 10.54 6.44
CA THR A 125 5.57 9.71 5.75
C THR A 125 5.92 8.57 6.68
N ASP A 126 5.98 7.35 6.15
CA ASP A 126 6.38 6.19 6.94
C ASP A 126 7.88 6.16 7.18
N ALA A 127 8.31 5.62 8.32
CA ALA A 127 9.72 5.34 8.62
C ALA A 127 10.12 3.94 8.10
N ASN A 128 10.01 3.75 6.78
CA ASN A 128 10.51 2.58 6.04
C ASN A 128 11.33 3.03 4.83
N GLU A 129 11.95 2.08 4.12
CA GLU A 129 12.63 2.39 2.86
C GLU A 129 11.64 2.35 1.70
N LEU A 130 11.05 1.18 1.44
CA LEU A 130 10.06 0.97 0.40
C LEU A 130 8.88 0.16 0.96
N ARG A 131 7.69 0.49 0.46
CA ARG A 131 6.45 -0.19 0.79
C ARG A 131 5.58 -0.36 -0.45
N LEU A 132 5.02 -1.55 -0.60
CA LEU A 132 3.94 -1.82 -1.54
C LEU A 132 2.61 -1.81 -0.78
N LEU A 133 1.61 -1.11 -1.31
CA LEU A 133 0.23 -1.10 -0.84
C LEU A 133 -0.72 -1.54 -1.96
N CYS A 134 -1.66 -2.41 -1.63
CA CYS A 134 -2.79 -2.78 -2.48
C CYS A 134 -4.05 -2.82 -1.62
N THR A 135 -5.01 -1.94 -1.91
CA THR A 135 -6.33 -1.98 -1.26
C THR A 135 -7.25 -2.85 -2.09
N TYR A 136 -7.52 -4.07 -1.64
CA TYR A 136 -8.41 -5.01 -2.31
C TYR A 136 -9.89 -4.65 -2.16
N TRP A 137 -10.26 -3.94 -1.09
CA TRP A 137 -11.63 -3.49 -0.88
C TRP A 137 -11.63 -2.16 -0.13
N GLY A 138 -12.60 -1.29 -0.45
CA GLY A 138 -12.76 0.02 0.17
C GLY A 138 -11.87 1.12 -0.44
N LYS A 139 -11.88 2.31 0.16
CA LYS A 139 -11.16 3.49 -0.33
C LYS A 139 -9.63 3.29 -0.23
N GLY A 140 -8.92 3.39 -1.36
CA GLY A 140 -7.47 3.21 -1.42
C GLY A 140 -6.66 4.36 -0.82
N THR A 141 -5.35 4.14 -0.67
CA THR A 141 -4.41 5.11 -0.09
C THR A 141 -4.52 6.49 -0.74
N GLN A 142 -4.64 7.53 0.08
CA GLN A 142 -4.60 8.91 -0.37
C GLN A 142 -3.18 9.46 -0.31
N TRP A 143 -2.80 10.25 -1.29
CA TRP A 143 -1.49 10.88 -1.37
C TRP A 143 -1.60 12.29 -1.95
N ILE A 144 -0.53 13.08 -1.80
CA ILE A 144 -0.45 14.44 -2.31
C ILE A 144 0.83 14.65 -3.09
N ASP A 145 0.76 15.53 -4.08
CA ASP A 145 1.95 15.97 -4.80
C ASP A 145 2.92 16.69 -3.86
N ASN A 146 4.23 16.52 -4.06
CA ASN A 146 5.28 17.21 -3.30
C ASN A 146 5.08 18.73 -3.24
N GLN A 147 4.57 19.34 -4.32
CA GLN A 147 4.27 20.77 -4.39
C GLN A 147 3.11 21.19 -3.48
N ASN A 148 2.24 20.25 -3.11
CA ASN A 148 1.11 20.48 -2.23
C ASN A 148 1.45 20.30 -0.73
N ILE A 149 2.68 19.92 -0.40
CA ILE A 149 3.15 19.77 0.99
C ILE A 149 3.46 21.15 1.60
N ARG A 150 2.95 21.43 2.80
CA ARG A 150 3.38 22.57 3.63
C ARG A 150 4.63 22.19 4.44
N PRO A 151 5.54 23.13 4.73
CA PRO A 151 6.62 22.89 5.69
C PRO A 151 6.04 22.45 7.03
N ILE A 152 6.35 21.22 7.45
CA ILE A 152 5.81 20.64 8.69
C ILE A 152 6.64 21.15 9.87
N THR A 153 6.05 22.00 10.70
CA THR A 153 6.66 22.49 11.95
C THR A 153 6.36 21.56 13.13
N HIS A 154 7.16 21.66 14.20
CA HIS A 154 6.83 21.03 15.49
C HIS A 154 5.49 21.59 15.97
N GLY A 155 4.42 20.78 15.91
CA GLY A 155 3.07 21.17 16.33
C GLY A 155 1.96 20.95 15.30
N ALA A 156 2.27 20.68 14.03
CA ALA A 156 1.25 20.44 13.00
C ALA A 156 0.42 19.18 13.34
N ASN A 157 -0.83 19.36 13.74
CA ASN A 157 -1.73 18.31 14.21
C ASN A 157 -2.98 18.14 13.32
N SER A 158 -3.08 18.92 12.25
CA SER A 158 -4.16 18.85 11.28
C SER A 158 -3.66 18.65 9.85
N ASN A 159 -4.55 18.20 8.95
CA ASN A 159 -4.23 18.12 7.53
C ASN A 159 -4.13 19.50 6.87
N ALA A 160 -4.85 20.51 7.37
CA ALA A 160 -4.78 21.88 6.85
C ALA A 160 -3.40 22.53 7.09
N GLU A 161 -2.72 22.16 8.18
CA GLU A 161 -1.35 22.61 8.47
C GLU A 161 -0.28 21.85 7.68
N ARG A 162 -0.63 20.69 7.13
CA ARG A 162 0.29 19.79 6.41
C ARG A 162 0.17 19.89 4.88
N VAL A 163 -0.99 20.29 4.39
CA VAL A 163 -1.35 20.31 2.96
C VAL A 163 -1.77 21.72 2.55
N LYS A 164 -1.24 22.21 1.43
CA LYS A 164 -1.55 23.57 0.93
C LYS A 164 -3.00 23.67 0.49
N ASP A 165 -3.47 22.68 -0.26
CA ASP A 165 -4.79 22.59 -0.86
C ASP A 165 -5.36 21.17 -0.72
N LEU A 166 -6.36 21.01 0.16
CA LEU A 166 -7.00 19.72 0.41
C LEU A 166 -7.91 19.23 -0.73
N SER A 167 -8.21 20.08 -1.72
CA SER A 167 -8.90 19.65 -2.94
C SER A 167 -7.98 18.90 -3.91
N LYS A 168 -6.66 19.04 -3.75
CA LYS A 168 -5.62 18.38 -4.56
C LYS A 168 -5.06 17.15 -3.85
N VAL A 169 -5.97 16.29 -3.40
CA VAL A 169 -5.67 14.97 -2.84
C VAL A 169 -6.00 13.92 -3.88
N PHE A 170 -5.04 13.04 -4.14
CA PHE A 170 -5.21 11.90 -5.04
C PHE A 170 -5.46 10.63 -4.23
N SER A 171 -6.13 9.65 -4.86
CA SER A 171 -6.35 8.33 -4.28
C SER A 171 -5.85 7.27 -5.25
N VAL A 172 -5.17 6.26 -4.73
CA VAL A 172 -4.94 5.00 -5.45
C VAL A 172 -6.29 4.29 -5.57
N LYS A 173 -6.64 3.81 -6.77
CA LYS A 173 -7.90 3.07 -6.94
C LYS A 173 -7.82 1.73 -6.21
N PRO A 174 -8.94 1.14 -5.80
CA PRO A 174 -8.94 -0.26 -5.36
C PRO A 174 -8.29 -1.15 -6.43
N TYR A 175 -7.60 -2.20 -6.00
CA TYR A 175 -6.81 -3.15 -6.81
C TYR A 175 -5.51 -2.61 -7.40
N ASP A 176 -5.42 -1.32 -7.71
CA ASP A 176 -4.15 -0.72 -8.14
C ASP A 176 -3.08 -0.92 -7.06
N VAL A 177 -1.85 -1.10 -7.52
CA VAL A 177 -0.70 -1.40 -6.66
C VAL A 177 0.20 -0.18 -6.61
N ALA A 178 0.41 0.35 -5.41
CA ALA A 178 1.29 1.50 -5.20
C ALA A 178 2.57 1.07 -4.51
N ILE A 179 3.72 1.39 -5.09
CA ILE A 179 5.02 1.32 -4.41
C ILE A 179 5.44 2.73 -4.04
N LEU A 180 5.71 2.95 -2.75
CA LEU A 180 6.05 4.25 -2.19
C LEU A 180 7.38 4.22 -1.43
N LYS A 181 8.12 5.32 -1.55
CA LYS A 181 9.30 5.60 -0.72
C LYS A 181 8.89 6.08 0.66
N GLY A 182 9.55 5.55 1.68
CA GLY A 182 9.49 6.07 3.03
C GLY A 182 10.66 6.99 3.36
N ALA A 183 10.65 7.49 4.59
CA ALA A 183 11.64 8.44 5.10
C ALA A 183 13.03 7.83 5.32
N LEU A 184 13.17 6.50 5.31
CA LEU A 184 14.46 5.83 5.44
C LEU A 184 15.11 5.49 4.10
N HIS A 185 14.42 5.71 2.97
CA HIS A 185 14.95 5.34 1.63
C HIS A 185 16.22 6.11 1.26
N ASP A 186 16.31 7.40 1.60
CA ASP A 186 17.45 8.26 1.31
C ASP A 186 17.84 9.07 2.55
N HIS A 187 19.09 8.92 3.01
CA HIS A 187 19.61 9.61 4.20
C HIS A 187 19.90 11.12 3.99
N ILE A 188 19.81 11.62 2.75
CA ILE A 188 20.32 12.95 2.37
C ILE A 188 19.18 13.94 2.02
N ALA A 189 18.06 13.47 1.47
CA ALA A 189 16.85 14.28 1.26
C ALA A 189 15.64 13.34 1.24
N THR A 190 14.66 13.55 2.11
CA THR A 190 13.53 12.61 2.24
C THR A 190 12.56 12.78 1.07
N ASN A 191 12.75 11.97 0.02
CA ASN A 191 11.80 11.74 -1.08
C ASN A 191 10.66 10.79 -0.66
N ALA A 192 10.29 10.83 0.61
CA ALA A 192 9.19 10.03 1.13
C ALA A 192 7.86 10.52 0.56
N LEU A 193 6.95 9.60 0.24
CA LEU A 193 5.61 9.94 -0.18
C LEU A 193 4.78 10.39 1.03
N MET A 194 4.23 11.59 0.95
CA MET A 194 3.23 12.05 1.92
C MET A 194 1.87 11.45 1.58
N HIS A 195 1.38 10.58 2.45
CA HIS A 195 0.17 9.79 2.22
C HIS A 195 -0.63 9.58 3.52
N ARG A 196 -1.84 9.03 3.38
CA ARG A 196 -2.69 8.59 4.49
C ARG A 196 -3.66 7.51 4.04
N SER A 197 -4.22 6.83 5.02
CA SER A 197 -5.46 6.09 4.84
C SER A 197 -6.65 7.06 4.84
N PRO A 198 -7.53 7.04 3.83
CA PRO A 198 -8.79 7.82 3.88
C PRO A 198 -9.58 7.51 5.16
N PRO A 199 -10.34 8.48 5.71
CA PRO A 199 -11.31 8.19 6.75
C PRO A 199 -12.34 7.17 6.26
N LEU A 200 -12.72 6.26 7.14
CA LEU A 200 -13.84 5.35 6.93
C LEU A 200 -15.14 6.01 7.40
N GLU A 201 -16.20 5.87 6.60
CA GLU A 201 -17.57 6.18 7.01
C GLU A 201 -18.18 5.02 7.79
N LYS A 202 -19.38 5.22 8.33
CA LYS A 202 -20.08 4.20 9.12
C LYS A 202 -20.32 2.97 8.23
N ASN A 203 -19.95 1.79 8.75
CA ASN A 203 -20.05 0.50 8.06
C ASN A 203 -19.14 0.35 6.82
N GLU A 204 -18.17 1.25 6.60
CA GLU A 204 -17.11 1.02 5.63
C GLU A 204 -15.96 0.21 6.26
N CYS A 205 -15.33 -0.63 5.44
CA CYS A 205 -14.09 -1.30 5.81
C CYS A 205 -13.09 -1.25 4.65
N ARG A 206 -11.85 -1.63 4.94
CA ARG A 206 -10.82 -1.88 3.91
C ARG A 206 -10.17 -3.22 4.08
N LEU A 207 -10.00 -3.94 2.98
CA LEU A 207 -9.08 -5.08 2.92
C LEU A 207 -7.76 -4.58 2.33
N LEU A 208 -6.72 -4.50 3.16
CA LEU A 208 -5.44 -3.90 2.80
C LEU A 208 -4.36 -4.97 2.81
N LEU A 209 -3.59 -5.06 1.72
CA LEU A 209 -2.28 -5.68 1.69
C LEU A 209 -1.21 -4.60 1.75
N ARG A 210 -0.22 -4.84 2.60
CA ARG A 210 0.99 -4.06 2.73
C ARG A 210 2.18 -5.00 2.75
N LEU A 211 3.17 -4.72 1.91
CA LEU A 211 4.46 -5.40 1.91
C LEU A 211 5.54 -4.38 2.24
N ASP A 212 6.39 -4.72 3.19
CA ASP A 212 7.56 -3.92 3.57
C ASP A 212 8.81 -4.76 3.41
N ILE A 213 9.93 -4.08 3.19
CA ILE A 213 11.24 -4.71 3.30
C ILE A 213 11.52 -5.19 4.73
N GLU A 214 12.33 -6.22 4.85
CA GLU A 214 13.01 -6.52 6.09
C GLU A 214 14.10 -5.45 6.31
N SER A 215 13.99 -4.69 7.39
CA SER A 215 14.98 -3.67 7.73
C SER A 215 16.23 -4.39 8.17
N THR A 216 17.33 -4.21 7.43
CA THR A 216 18.66 -4.62 7.88
C THR A 216 19.05 -3.70 9.03
N ILE A 217 19.28 -4.26 10.22
CA ILE A 217 19.90 -3.53 11.34
C ILE A 217 21.40 -3.40 11.05
#